data_AF-A0AAV3Z625-F1
#
_entry.id   AF-A0AAV3Z625-F1
#
_cell.length_a   1.000
_cell.length_b   1.000
_cell.length_c   1.000
_cell.angle_alpha   90.00
_cell.angle_beta   90.00
_cell.angle_gamma   90.00
#
_symmetry.space_group_name_H-M   'P 1'
#
loop_
_entity.id
_entity.type
_entity.pdbx_description
1 polymer ?
#
loop_
_entity_poly.entity_id
_entity_poly.type
_entity_poly.pdbx_seq_one_letter_code
_entity_poly.pdbx_strand_id
1 'polypeptide(L)'
;MKSILEEYKCGKARLLIMLEESDDPVVKTVQPSLKTGRKWKITEAVDETKECLKMKEVIGQTQSDRRGLGSTTAKWWSKTEGKEKRDMIIDEIRNKEDSTRVQKAVQQPQQGQWTNWDTAIQRSLTWNDIWHMAPLRISFLIRSVYDLLPSNANLVRWGKKDDPTCPLCQGRQTTEHVLSSCTVALSQGRYTWRHNIVLQELASVISTAKREIHPSSTSSTVFTTKGGVKKWHGGSIPINTHRKGLLDGCDYWVVLAELPEWERHPDVIRKTALRPDIVIHSASTQKIIMVELTVPYESRMEKAHAFKEGKYLGLTKELKKDGYEAKVMPVEIGARGFVGSSAYGLLSKLSIGGNKRTKALRLLTETAENSSRWIWSRRNKSLLHKDCNDDDDDDDDDDDDDDDDDDDDDDDDDDNDDDDDDDDDDDDDYDDDEDEDEDDDDEGKKEEKEEKREEDSDIVIHSVHPSFPLFYV
;
A
#
# COMPACT_ATOMS: atom_id res chain seq x y z
N MET A 1 1.78 -8.10 3.63
CA MET A 1 2.12 -9.26 4.48
C MET A 1 2.72 -10.38 3.65
N LYS A 2 3.87 -10.88 4.07
CA LYS A 2 4.51 -12.06 3.48
C LYS A 2 3.91 -13.32 4.09
N SER A 3 3.84 -14.40 3.33
CA SER A 3 3.25 -15.65 3.85
C SER A 3 4.22 -16.33 4.82
N ILE A 4 3.72 -16.94 5.91
CA ILE A 4 4.55 -17.78 6.80
C ILE A 4 5.25 -18.89 5.99
N LEU A 5 4.56 -19.44 4.98
CA LEU A 5 5.14 -20.45 4.11
C LEU A 5 6.28 -19.88 3.25
N GLU A 6 6.13 -18.66 2.76
CA GLU A 6 7.14 -17.95 1.97
C GLU A 6 8.37 -17.68 2.84
N GLU A 7 8.19 -17.16 4.06
CA GLU A 7 9.28 -16.93 5.01
C GLU A 7 9.96 -18.23 5.44
N TYR A 8 9.21 -19.30 5.68
CA TYR A 8 9.77 -20.63 5.92
C TYR A 8 10.65 -21.11 4.75
N LYS A 9 10.17 -20.99 3.51
CA LYS A 9 10.92 -21.38 2.31
C LYS A 9 12.18 -20.53 2.13
N CYS A 10 12.06 -19.21 2.27
CA CYS A 10 13.18 -18.28 2.17
C CYS A 10 14.23 -18.52 3.25
N GLY A 11 13.80 -18.68 4.50
CA GLY A 11 14.69 -18.94 5.64
C GLY A 11 15.44 -20.27 5.49
N LYS A 12 14.75 -21.32 5.05
CA LYS A 12 15.43 -22.60 4.75
C LYS A 12 16.41 -22.44 3.58
N ALA A 13 16.00 -21.80 2.48
CA ALA A 13 16.87 -21.58 1.31
C ALA A 13 18.13 -20.79 1.68
N ARG A 14 17.97 -19.73 2.48
CA ARG A 14 19.07 -18.94 3.03
C ARG A 14 20.04 -19.83 3.82
N LEU A 15 19.52 -20.64 4.74
CA LEU A 15 20.34 -21.55 5.54
C LEU A 15 21.11 -22.56 4.68
N LEU A 16 20.47 -23.15 3.66
CA LEU A 16 21.16 -24.09 2.77
C LEU A 16 22.34 -23.42 2.08
N ILE A 17 22.15 -22.24 1.53
CA ILE A 17 23.21 -21.56 0.79
C ILE A 17 24.32 -21.11 1.74
N MET A 18 23.99 -20.67 2.96
CA MET A 18 25.01 -20.35 3.98
C MET A 18 25.84 -21.57 4.38
N LEU A 19 25.25 -22.76 4.41
CA LEU A 19 26.00 -24.01 4.64
C LEU A 19 26.88 -24.40 3.43
N GLU A 20 26.39 -24.21 2.20
CA GLU A 20 27.15 -24.47 0.96
C GLU A 20 28.34 -23.51 0.79
N GLU A 21 28.16 -22.25 1.16
CA GLU A 21 29.14 -21.17 1.03
C GLU A 21 29.89 -20.89 2.33
N SER A 22 29.80 -21.77 3.35
CA SER A 22 30.48 -21.59 4.63
C SER A 22 32.00 -21.55 4.44
N ASP A 23 32.64 -20.63 5.17
CA ASP A 23 34.11 -20.52 5.24
C ASP A 23 34.73 -21.67 6.05
N ASP A 24 33.94 -22.31 6.92
CA ASP A 24 34.37 -23.49 7.69
C ASP A 24 34.45 -24.73 6.76
N PRO A 25 35.65 -25.31 6.56
CA PRO A 25 35.83 -26.47 5.69
C PRO A 25 35.11 -27.71 6.19
N VAL A 26 34.88 -27.86 7.50
CA VAL A 26 34.15 -28.98 8.09
C VAL A 26 32.67 -28.87 7.74
N VAL A 27 32.07 -27.70 7.95
CA VAL A 27 30.66 -27.44 7.62
C VAL A 27 30.41 -27.63 6.12
N LYS A 28 31.31 -27.12 5.30
CA LYS A 28 31.25 -27.25 3.83
C LYS A 28 31.39 -28.69 3.34
N THR A 29 32.11 -29.54 4.08
CA THR A 29 32.29 -30.96 3.75
C THR A 29 31.10 -31.80 4.23
N VAL A 30 30.58 -31.54 5.42
CA VAL A 30 29.49 -32.31 6.03
C VAL A 30 28.15 -32.02 5.36
N GLN A 31 27.91 -30.79 4.91
CA GLN A 31 26.64 -30.30 4.33
C GLN A 31 25.40 -30.89 5.03
N PRO A 32 25.13 -30.47 6.28
CA PRO A 32 24.05 -31.04 7.08
C PRO A 32 22.73 -31.05 6.31
N SER A 33 22.12 -32.24 6.20
CA SER A 33 20.85 -32.36 5.48
C SER A 33 19.76 -31.54 6.19
N LEU A 34 19.26 -30.50 5.53
CA LEU A 34 18.21 -29.67 6.09
C LEU A 34 16.88 -30.43 6.04
N LYS A 35 16.33 -30.70 7.22
CA LYS A 35 15.00 -31.29 7.36
C LYS A 35 13.96 -30.32 6.77
N THR A 36 13.44 -30.71 5.61
CA THR A 36 12.27 -30.10 4.99
C THR A 36 11.14 -31.12 4.97
N GLY A 37 9.89 -30.63 4.99
CA GLY A 37 8.72 -31.52 5.01
C GLY A 37 8.61 -32.38 3.75
N ARG A 38 7.73 -33.39 3.76
CA ARG A 38 7.56 -34.33 2.61
C ARG A 38 7.16 -33.67 1.28
N LYS A 39 6.53 -32.49 1.34
CA LYS A 39 5.91 -31.82 0.19
C LYS A 39 6.84 -30.85 -0.56
N TRP A 40 7.96 -30.47 0.05
CA TRP A 40 8.85 -29.47 -0.51
C TRP A 40 10.28 -29.81 -0.13
N LYS A 41 11.12 -30.04 -1.14
CA LYS A 41 12.53 -30.30 -0.96
C LYS A 41 13.32 -29.06 -1.32
N ILE A 42 14.18 -28.66 -0.40
CA ILE A 42 14.94 -27.42 -0.54
C ILE A 42 16.02 -27.47 -1.62
N THR A 43 16.75 -28.58 -1.72
CA THR A 43 17.84 -28.74 -2.68
C THR A 43 17.32 -28.59 -4.11
N GLU A 44 16.25 -29.32 -4.43
CA GLU A 44 15.55 -29.23 -5.72
C GLU A 44 15.08 -27.79 -6.00
N ALA A 45 14.46 -27.13 -5.02
CA ALA A 45 13.95 -25.76 -5.19
C ALA A 45 15.05 -24.72 -5.39
N VAL A 46 16.19 -24.86 -4.69
CA VAL A 46 17.35 -23.97 -4.84
C VAL A 46 18.03 -24.22 -6.18
N ASP A 47 18.21 -25.46 -6.59
CA ASP A 47 18.81 -25.81 -7.89
C ASP A 47 17.96 -25.31 -9.06
N GLU A 48 16.65 -25.55 -9.03
CA GLU A 48 15.71 -24.97 -10.01
C GLU A 48 15.78 -23.44 -10.05
N THR A 49 16.04 -22.80 -8.91
CA THR A 49 16.16 -21.34 -8.82
C THR A 49 17.48 -20.84 -9.38
N LYS A 50 18.59 -21.52 -9.09
CA LYS A 50 19.91 -21.28 -9.71
C LYS A 50 19.80 -21.38 -11.25
N GLU A 51 19.12 -22.41 -11.77
CA GLU A 51 18.89 -22.56 -13.22
C GLU A 51 17.99 -21.46 -13.81
N CYS A 52 16.92 -21.05 -13.10
CA CYS A 52 16.10 -19.91 -13.52
C CYS A 52 16.92 -18.60 -13.60
N LEU A 53 17.80 -18.33 -12.63
CA LEU A 53 18.65 -17.14 -12.62
C LEU A 53 19.66 -17.14 -13.77
N LYS A 54 20.29 -18.29 -14.04
CA LYS A 54 21.14 -18.47 -15.23
C LYS A 54 20.35 -18.21 -16.52
N MET A 55 19.13 -18.74 -16.62
CA MET A 55 18.27 -18.52 -17.79
C MET A 55 17.92 -17.04 -17.97
N LYS A 56 17.60 -16.32 -16.88
CA LYS A 56 17.33 -14.87 -16.92
C LYS A 56 18.56 -14.07 -17.38
N GLU A 57 19.75 -14.48 -16.98
CA GLU A 57 21.00 -13.92 -17.48
C GLU A 57 21.20 -14.16 -18.98
N VAL A 58 20.89 -15.35 -19.49
CA VAL A 58 20.94 -15.64 -20.94
C VAL A 58 19.93 -14.81 -21.73
N ILE A 59 18.71 -14.64 -21.20
CA ILE A 59 17.66 -13.80 -21.81
C ILE A 59 18.09 -12.32 -21.83
N GLY A 60 18.89 -11.89 -20.86
CA GLY A 60 19.40 -10.54 -20.73
C GLY A 60 18.35 -9.56 -20.22
N GLN A 61 18.69 -8.26 -20.25
CA GLN A 61 17.76 -7.20 -19.84
C GLN A 61 16.63 -7.06 -20.87
N THR A 62 15.44 -7.52 -20.49
CA THR A 62 14.21 -7.18 -21.21
C THR A 62 13.64 -5.88 -20.69
N GLN A 63 13.04 -5.07 -21.56
CA GLN A 63 12.29 -3.90 -21.15
C GLN A 63 11.04 -4.35 -20.37
N SER A 64 11.08 -4.22 -19.04
CA SER A 64 9.95 -4.53 -18.16
C SER A 64 9.03 -3.34 -17.89
N ASP A 65 9.49 -2.12 -18.21
CA ASP A 65 8.74 -0.89 -17.93
C ASP A 65 8.95 0.21 -19.00
N ARG A 66 8.30 1.35 -18.79
CA ARG A 66 8.38 2.51 -19.69
C ARG A 66 9.65 3.35 -19.46
N ARG A 67 10.55 2.96 -18.55
CA ARG A 67 11.80 3.70 -18.27
C ARG A 67 12.88 3.43 -19.33
N GLY A 68 12.70 2.38 -20.14
CA GLY A 68 13.58 2.03 -21.25
C GLY A 68 14.76 1.15 -20.84
N LEU A 69 15.45 0.59 -21.83
CA LEU A 69 16.63 -0.27 -21.62
C LEU A 69 17.75 0.54 -20.95
N GLY A 70 18.39 -0.02 -19.92
CA GLY A 70 19.50 0.61 -19.20
C GLY A 70 19.12 1.55 -18.04
N SER A 71 17.82 1.75 -17.75
CA SER A 71 17.39 2.53 -16.57
C SER A 71 17.64 1.80 -15.23
N THR A 72 17.82 0.49 -15.26
CA THR A 72 18.09 -0.34 -14.09
C THR A 72 19.47 -0.98 -14.23
N THR A 73 20.26 -0.95 -13.17
CA THR A 73 21.50 -1.72 -13.08
C THR A 73 21.17 -3.22 -13.06
N ALA A 74 21.55 -3.96 -14.10
CA ALA A 74 21.37 -5.41 -14.10
C ALA A 74 22.34 -6.04 -13.09
N LYS A 75 21.79 -6.80 -12.15
CA LYS A 75 22.54 -7.77 -11.36
C LYS A 75 22.64 -9.06 -12.18
N TRP A 76 23.87 -9.48 -12.44
CA TRP A 76 24.17 -10.66 -13.27
C TRP A 76 24.59 -11.80 -12.36
N TRP A 77 23.91 -12.94 -12.46
CA TRP A 77 24.17 -14.10 -11.61
C TRP A 77 25.64 -14.56 -11.67
N SER A 78 26.26 -14.52 -12.85
CA SER A 78 27.68 -14.86 -13.04
C SER A 78 28.68 -13.91 -12.38
N LYS A 79 28.26 -12.69 -12.04
CA LYS A 79 29.13 -11.63 -11.50
C LYS A 79 28.90 -11.34 -10.02
N THR A 80 27.89 -11.95 -9.42
CA THR A 80 27.53 -11.79 -8.02
C THR A 80 28.11 -12.92 -7.18
N GLU A 81 28.67 -12.59 -6.02
CA GLU A 81 29.26 -13.53 -5.08
C GLU A 81 28.72 -13.29 -3.66
N GLY A 82 28.82 -14.31 -2.80
CA GLY A 82 28.45 -14.24 -1.39
C GLY A 82 27.00 -13.79 -1.14
N LYS A 83 26.82 -12.79 -0.26
CA LYS A 83 25.50 -12.28 0.18
C LYS A 83 24.60 -11.88 -0.99
N GLU A 84 25.13 -11.20 -2.00
CA GLU A 84 24.32 -10.75 -3.14
C GLU A 84 23.73 -11.92 -3.92
N LYS A 85 24.51 -13.00 -4.07
CA LYS A 85 24.09 -14.22 -4.75
C LYS A 85 22.99 -14.93 -3.96
N ARG A 86 23.10 -14.96 -2.63
CA ARG A 86 22.06 -15.48 -1.73
C ARG A 86 20.76 -14.68 -1.86
N ASP A 87 20.86 -13.35 -1.86
CA ASP A 87 19.70 -12.47 -1.99
C ASP A 87 18.99 -12.67 -3.34
N MET A 88 19.74 -12.85 -4.44
CA MET A 88 19.16 -13.17 -5.75
C MET A 88 18.35 -14.47 -5.74
N ILE A 89 18.83 -15.52 -5.06
CA ILE A 89 18.08 -16.78 -4.92
C ILE A 89 16.81 -16.56 -4.08
N ILE A 90 16.94 -15.87 -2.93
CA ILE A 90 15.81 -15.63 -2.02
C ILE A 90 14.72 -14.82 -2.72
N ASP A 91 15.09 -13.75 -3.42
CA ASP A 91 14.16 -12.92 -4.17
C ASP A 91 13.50 -13.69 -5.31
N GLU A 92 14.23 -14.59 -5.98
CA GLU A 92 13.64 -15.43 -7.01
C GLU A 92 12.66 -16.46 -6.44
N ILE A 93 12.94 -17.04 -5.27
CA ILE A 93 12.00 -17.91 -4.56
C ILE A 93 10.72 -17.13 -4.19
N ARG A 94 10.87 -15.90 -3.66
CA ARG A 94 9.73 -15.02 -3.38
C ARG A 94 8.92 -14.74 -4.64
N ASN A 95 9.58 -14.39 -5.74
CA ASN A 95 8.92 -14.14 -7.03
C ASN A 95 8.16 -15.37 -7.55
N LYS A 96 8.70 -16.58 -7.38
CA LYS A 96 8.03 -17.84 -7.76
C LYS A 96 6.79 -18.10 -6.90
N GLU A 97 6.87 -17.89 -5.58
CA GLU A 97 5.71 -18.02 -4.69
C GLU A 97 4.63 -16.99 -5.03
N ASP A 98 5.03 -15.74 -5.26
CA ASP A 98 4.13 -14.64 -5.66
C ASP A 98 3.44 -14.95 -6.98
N SER A 99 4.19 -15.42 -7.98
CA SER A 99 3.65 -15.85 -9.27
C SER A 99 2.62 -16.97 -9.10
N THR A 100 2.89 -17.94 -8.22
CA THR A 100 1.95 -19.04 -7.93
C THR A 100 0.67 -18.52 -7.25
N ARG A 101 0.79 -17.55 -6.34
CA ARG A 101 -0.36 -16.90 -5.69
C ARG A 101 -1.19 -16.14 -6.71
N VAL A 102 -0.56 -15.37 -7.59
CA VAL A 102 -1.22 -14.62 -8.65
C VAL A 102 -1.91 -15.57 -9.64
N GLN A 103 -1.26 -16.65 -10.07
CA GLN A 103 -1.87 -17.66 -10.95
C GLN A 103 -3.15 -18.25 -10.35
N LYS A 104 -3.13 -18.59 -9.05
CA LYS A 104 -4.33 -19.07 -8.35
C LYS A 104 -5.40 -17.98 -8.26
N ALA A 105 -5.03 -16.73 -8.00
CA ALA A 105 -5.96 -15.62 -7.94
C ALA A 105 -6.64 -15.38 -9.29
N VAL A 106 -5.90 -15.39 -10.41
CA VAL A 106 -6.45 -15.22 -11.76
C VAL A 106 -7.49 -16.29 -12.10
N GLN A 107 -7.34 -17.51 -11.58
CA GLN A 107 -8.31 -18.60 -11.77
C GLN A 107 -9.60 -18.42 -10.95
N GLN A 108 -9.68 -17.42 -10.07
CA GLN A 108 -10.84 -17.11 -9.25
C GLN A 108 -11.58 -15.90 -9.84
N PRO A 109 -12.59 -16.10 -10.71
CA PRO A 109 -13.21 -15.00 -11.45
C PRO A 109 -13.94 -13.98 -10.55
N GLN A 110 -14.24 -14.31 -9.30
CA GLN A 110 -14.86 -13.37 -8.37
C GLN A 110 -13.85 -12.80 -7.37
N GLN A 111 -13.20 -13.65 -6.58
CA GLN A 111 -12.24 -13.23 -5.54
C GLN A 111 -10.96 -12.65 -6.15
N GLY A 112 -10.59 -13.08 -7.34
CA GLY A 112 -9.40 -12.66 -8.07
C GLY A 112 -9.56 -11.40 -8.90
N GLN A 113 -10.70 -10.70 -8.85
CA GLN A 113 -10.93 -9.51 -9.69
C GLN A 113 -9.88 -8.41 -9.51
N TRP A 114 -9.21 -8.37 -8.35
CA TRP A 114 -8.11 -7.44 -8.08
C TRP A 114 -6.89 -7.63 -8.98
N THR A 115 -6.72 -8.80 -9.61
CA THR A 115 -5.63 -9.04 -10.56
C THR A 115 -5.77 -8.24 -11.85
N ASN A 116 -6.96 -7.67 -12.11
CA ASN A 116 -7.25 -6.91 -13.32
C ASN A 116 -7.20 -5.38 -13.08
N TRP A 117 -6.69 -4.94 -11.92
CA TRP A 117 -6.63 -3.52 -11.54
C TRP A 117 -5.26 -2.92 -11.92
N ASP A 118 -4.85 -3.04 -13.19
CA ASP A 118 -3.49 -2.70 -13.64
C ASP A 118 -3.09 -1.24 -13.39
N THR A 119 -4.06 -0.32 -13.41
CA THR A 119 -3.83 1.11 -13.17
C THR A 119 -3.79 1.48 -11.69
N ALA A 120 -4.21 0.57 -10.80
CA ALA A 120 -4.22 0.79 -9.38
C ALA A 120 -2.85 0.46 -8.77
N ILE A 121 -2.33 1.37 -7.97
CA ILE A 121 -1.13 1.15 -7.18
C ILE A 121 -1.46 0.12 -6.10
N GLN A 122 -0.56 -0.85 -5.94
CA GLN A 122 -0.69 -1.86 -4.91
C GLN A 122 -0.73 -1.21 -3.53
N ARG A 123 -1.76 -1.57 -2.76
CA ARG A 123 -1.88 -1.15 -1.36
C ARG A 123 -1.20 -2.19 -0.47
N SER A 124 -0.14 -1.79 0.21
CA SER A 124 0.47 -2.58 1.27
C SER A 124 -0.14 -2.20 2.62
N LEU A 125 -0.43 -3.21 3.45
CA LEU A 125 -0.73 -3.04 4.87
C LEU A 125 0.43 -3.64 5.64
N THR A 126 1.01 -2.85 6.54
CA THR A 126 2.00 -3.32 7.51
C THR A 126 1.30 -4.01 8.68
N TRP A 127 2.05 -4.78 9.48
CA TRP A 127 1.52 -5.32 10.72
C TRP A 127 1.08 -4.21 11.67
N ASN A 128 1.87 -3.13 11.76
CA ASN A 128 1.54 -1.97 12.57
C ASN A 128 0.19 -1.36 12.17
N ASP A 129 -0.07 -1.21 10.85
CA ASP A 129 -1.35 -0.71 10.36
C ASP A 129 -2.52 -1.61 10.79
N ILE A 130 -2.35 -2.93 10.71
CA ILE A 130 -3.39 -3.89 11.05
C ILE A 130 -3.70 -3.85 12.55
N TRP A 131 -2.69 -3.75 13.40
CA TRP A 131 -2.88 -3.69 14.86
C TRP A 131 -3.64 -2.43 15.29
N HIS A 132 -3.40 -1.30 14.63
CA HIS A 132 -4.03 -0.02 14.98
C HIS A 132 -5.34 0.25 14.21
N MET A 133 -5.74 -0.63 13.29
CA MET A 133 -6.99 -0.49 12.56
C MET A 133 -8.17 -1.08 13.34
N ALA A 134 -9.29 -0.36 13.39
CA ALA A 134 -10.53 -0.88 13.95
C ALA A 134 -10.95 -2.22 13.26
N PRO A 135 -11.40 -3.25 14.01
CA PRO A 135 -11.71 -4.57 13.44
C PRO A 135 -12.73 -4.54 12.29
N LEU A 136 -13.75 -3.69 12.39
CA LEU A 136 -14.76 -3.52 11.34
C LEU A 136 -14.21 -2.88 10.07
N ARG A 137 -13.16 -2.05 10.20
CA ARG A 137 -12.47 -1.43 9.07
C ARG A 137 -11.65 -2.48 8.31
N ILE A 138 -10.85 -3.27 9.01
CA ILE A 138 -10.06 -4.38 8.42
C ILE A 138 -10.99 -5.38 7.73
N SER A 139 -12.05 -5.79 8.43
CA SER A 139 -13.06 -6.71 7.89
C SER A 139 -13.70 -6.18 6.61
N PHE A 140 -14.07 -4.89 6.59
CA PHE A 140 -14.57 -4.25 5.38
C PHE A 140 -13.54 -4.26 4.26
N LEU A 141 -12.32 -3.80 4.51
CA LEU A 141 -11.27 -3.69 3.51
C LEU A 141 -10.98 -5.03 2.83
N ILE A 142 -10.65 -6.06 3.62
CA ILE A 142 -10.32 -7.39 3.11
C ILE A 142 -11.52 -8.00 2.37
N ARG A 143 -12.70 -8.02 2.99
CA ARG A 143 -13.89 -8.63 2.37
C ARG A 143 -14.33 -7.87 1.13
N SER A 144 -14.08 -6.56 1.05
CA SER A 144 -14.42 -5.78 -0.13
C SER A 144 -13.57 -6.20 -1.32
N VAL A 145 -12.25 -6.36 -1.14
CA VAL A 145 -11.31 -6.72 -2.22
C VAL A 145 -11.65 -8.07 -2.83
N TYR A 146 -11.93 -9.07 -2.00
CA TYR A 146 -12.25 -10.43 -2.45
C TYR A 146 -13.74 -10.66 -2.75
N ASP A 147 -14.56 -9.60 -2.79
CA ASP A 147 -16.01 -9.66 -2.99
C ASP A 147 -16.73 -10.66 -2.04
N LEU A 148 -16.31 -10.65 -0.78
CA LEU A 148 -16.84 -11.44 0.34
C LEU A 148 -17.72 -10.60 1.28
N LEU A 149 -18.08 -9.38 0.90
CA LEU A 149 -19.02 -8.58 1.66
C LEU A 149 -20.44 -9.17 1.56
N PRO A 150 -21.27 -9.09 2.62
CA PRO A 150 -22.64 -9.62 2.62
C PRO A 150 -23.59 -8.72 1.82
N SER A 151 -23.35 -8.63 0.50
CA SER A 151 -24.30 -8.11 -0.49
C SER A 151 -25.44 -9.11 -0.67
N ASN A 152 -26.65 -8.68 -1.05
CA ASN A 152 -27.73 -9.64 -1.28
C ASN A 152 -27.34 -10.66 -2.37
N ALA A 153 -26.59 -10.26 -3.40
CA ALA A 153 -26.05 -11.20 -4.39
C ALA A 153 -25.15 -12.29 -3.78
N ASN A 154 -24.31 -11.95 -2.80
CA ASN A 154 -23.46 -12.91 -2.10
C ASN A 154 -24.27 -13.75 -1.09
N LEU A 155 -25.24 -13.15 -0.39
CA LEU A 155 -26.13 -13.87 0.53
C LEU A 155 -26.96 -14.93 -0.19
N VAL A 156 -27.45 -14.65 -1.40
CA VAL A 156 -28.10 -15.67 -2.24
C VAL A 156 -27.12 -16.78 -2.61
N ARG A 157 -25.88 -16.45 -3.01
CA ARG A 157 -24.87 -17.46 -3.30
C ARG A 157 -24.55 -18.34 -2.10
N TRP A 158 -24.60 -17.79 -0.89
CA TRP A 158 -24.37 -18.53 0.35
C TRP A 158 -25.62 -19.24 0.90
N GLY A 159 -26.74 -19.21 0.20
CA GLY A 159 -28.00 -19.83 0.63
C GLY A 159 -28.63 -19.17 1.86
N LYS A 160 -28.29 -17.90 2.15
CA LYS A 160 -28.82 -17.14 3.30
C LYS A 160 -30.00 -16.23 2.94
N LYS A 161 -30.27 -16.04 1.65
CA LYS A 161 -31.35 -15.22 1.12
C LYS A 161 -31.80 -15.79 -0.23
N ASP A 162 -33.03 -15.54 -0.63
CA ASP A 162 -33.54 -16.00 -1.93
C ASP A 162 -33.39 -14.95 -3.05
N ASP A 163 -33.47 -13.67 -2.70
CA ASP A 163 -33.51 -12.56 -3.65
C ASP A 163 -32.26 -11.65 -3.59
N PRO A 164 -31.52 -11.49 -4.71
CA PRO A 164 -30.35 -10.61 -4.77
C PRO A 164 -30.69 -9.13 -5.01
N THR A 165 -31.96 -8.71 -5.02
CA THR A 165 -32.38 -7.33 -5.29
C THR A 165 -31.87 -6.32 -4.26
N CYS A 166 -31.66 -5.09 -4.71
CA CYS A 166 -31.27 -3.95 -3.90
C CYS A 166 -32.52 -3.31 -3.29
N PRO A 167 -32.60 -3.14 -1.95
CA PRO A 167 -33.76 -2.52 -1.32
C PRO A 167 -34.03 -1.08 -1.77
N LEU A 168 -33.02 -0.40 -2.31
CA LEU A 168 -33.14 0.99 -2.74
C LEU A 168 -33.70 1.12 -4.16
N CYS A 169 -33.09 0.42 -5.12
CA CYS A 169 -33.38 0.61 -6.56
C CYS A 169 -33.94 -0.64 -7.26
N GLN A 170 -34.14 -1.73 -6.52
CA GLN A 170 -34.62 -3.03 -7.04
C GLN A 170 -33.70 -3.73 -8.06
N GLY A 171 -32.57 -3.14 -8.45
CA GLY A 171 -31.53 -3.80 -9.26
C GLY A 171 -30.76 -4.87 -8.49
N ARG A 172 -29.91 -5.66 -9.15
CA ARG A 172 -29.10 -6.69 -8.47
C ARG A 172 -28.05 -6.07 -7.55
N GLN A 173 -28.12 -6.35 -6.24
CA GLN A 173 -27.23 -5.79 -5.23
C GLN A 173 -25.91 -6.57 -5.13
N THR A 174 -24.94 -6.20 -5.96
CA THR A 174 -23.53 -6.60 -5.81
C THR A 174 -22.74 -5.60 -4.94
N THR A 175 -21.50 -5.94 -4.60
CA THR A 175 -20.58 -4.99 -3.95
C THR A 175 -20.34 -3.75 -4.82
N GLU A 176 -20.10 -3.93 -6.12
CA GLU A 176 -19.97 -2.85 -7.10
C GLU A 176 -21.22 -1.98 -7.16
N HIS A 177 -22.40 -2.61 -7.16
CA HIS A 177 -23.68 -1.91 -7.16
C HIS A 177 -23.79 -0.95 -5.97
N VAL A 178 -23.56 -1.45 -4.76
CA VAL A 178 -23.66 -0.64 -3.54
C VAL A 178 -22.62 0.49 -3.53
N LEU A 179 -21.37 0.19 -3.90
CA LEU A 179 -20.26 1.15 -3.76
C LEU A 179 -20.17 2.17 -4.89
N SER A 180 -20.82 1.96 -6.04
CA SER A 180 -20.60 2.84 -7.20
C SER A 180 -21.75 3.02 -8.19
N SER A 181 -22.75 2.13 -8.21
CA SER A 181 -23.67 2.02 -9.37
C SER A 181 -25.15 2.02 -9.00
N CYS A 182 -25.52 2.18 -7.74
CA CYS A 182 -26.91 2.28 -7.34
C CYS A 182 -27.47 3.65 -7.71
N THR A 183 -28.51 3.67 -8.56
CA THR A 183 -29.13 4.90 -9.08
C THR A 183 -29.78 5.72 -7.96
N VAL A 184 -30.43 5.07 -7.01
CA VAL A 184 -31.05 5.73 -5.85
C VAL A 184 -29.98 6.25 -4.88
N ALA A 185 -28.88 5.52 -4.67
CA ALA A 185 -27.77 6.02 -3.86
C ALA A 185 -27.10 7.24 -4.49
N LEU A 186 -27.00 7.27 -5.82
CA LEU A 186 -26.52 8.40 -6.58
C LEU A 186 -27.44 9.62 -6.43
N SER A 187 -28.76 9.45 -6.61
CA SER A 187 -29.72 10.55 -6.48
C SER A 187 -29.83 11.09 -5.06
N GLN A 188 -29.60 10.25 -4.05
CA GLN A 188 -29.50 10.64 -2.64
C GLN A 188 -28.17 11.35 -2.28
N GLY A 189 -27.24 11.48 -3.23
CA GLY A 189 -25.97 12.17 -3.01
C GLY A 189 -24.93 11.37 -2.20
N ARG A 190 -25.11 10.05 -1.98
CA ARG A 190 -24.15 9.25 -1.19
C ARG A 190 -22.76 9.21 -1.81
N TYR A 191 -22.70 9.08 -3.15
CA TYR A 191 -21.43 9.09 -3.88
C TYR A 191 -20.83 10.49 -3.97
N THR A 192 -21.67 11.53 -4.06
CA THR A 192 -21.25 12.93 -3.99
C THR A 192 -20.64 13.25 -2.63
N TRP A 193 -21.25 12.78 -1.54
CA TRP A 193 -20.70 12.92 -0.19
C TRP A 193 -19.31 12.30 -0.07
N ARG A 194 -19.14 11.03 -0.49
CA ARG A 194 -17.81 10.40 -0.53
C ARG A 194 -16.83 11.20 -1.38
N HIS A 195 -17.25 11.60 -2.57
CA HIS A 195 -16.42 12.37 -3.49
C HIS A 195 -15.92 13.66 -2.84
N ASN A 196 -16.82 14.43 -2.22
CA ASN A 196 -16.50 15.72 -1.64
C ASN A 196 -15.54 15.62 -0.46
N ILE A 197 -15.65 14.59 0.38
CA ILE A 197 -14.69 14.38 1.48
C ILE A 197 -13.30 14.05 0.91
N VAL A 198 -13.21 13.17 -0.09
CA VAL A 198 -11.91 12.87 -0.74
C VAL A 198 -11.35 14.12 -1.45
N LEU A 199 -12.23 14.95 -2.03
CA LEU A 199 -11.86 16.20 -2.69
C LEU A 199 -11.32 17.22 -1.69
N GLN A 200 -11.94 17.35 -0.52
CA GLN A 200 -11.47 18.22 0.57
C GLN A 200 -10.04 17.84 0.99
N GLU A 201 -9.78 16.55 1.21
CA GLU A 201 -8.43 16.08 1.56
C GLU A 201 -7.42 16.34 0.45
N LEU A 202 -7.79 16.07 -0.80
CA LEU A 202 -6.90 16.33 -1.94
C LEU A 202 -6.57 17.82 -2.08
N ALA A 203 -7.56 18.68 -1.95
CA ALA A 203 -7.39 20.12 -2.03
C ALA A 203 -6.51 20.63 -0.87
N SER A 204 -6.73 20.12 0.36
CA SER A 204 -5.91 20.42 1.54
C SER A 204 -4.44 20.03 1.36
N VAL A 205 -4.18 18.82 0.84
CA VAL A 205 -2.82 18.33 0.52
C VAL A 205 -2.12 19.27 -0.48
N ILE A 206 -2.81 19.65 -1.56
CA ILE A 206 -2.24 20.52 -2.60
C ILE A 206 -1.98 21.93 -2.03
N SER A 207 -2.91 22.47 -1.24
CA SER A 207 -2.76 23.78 -0.61
C SER A 207 -1.65 23.83 0.44
N THR A 208 -1.43 22.75 1.18
CA THR A 208 -0.33 22.67 2.17
C THR A 208 1.02 22.65 1.47
N ALA A 209 1.15 21.88 0.39
CA ALA A 209 2.37 21.87 -0.42
C ALA A 209 2.73 23.25 -0.99
N LYS A 210 1.74 24.11 -1.28
CA LYS A 210 1.97 25.50 -1.68
C LYS A 210 2.75 26.30 -0.64
N ARG A 211 2.33 26.23 0.63
CA ARG A 211 2.91 27.06 1.71
C ARG A 211 4.40 26.78 1.89
N GLU A 212 4.81 25.54 1.66
CA GLU A 212 6.19 25.09 1.85
C GLU A 212 7.12 25.38 0.66
N ILE A 213 6.58 25.50 -0.57
CA ILE A 213 7.37 25.89 -1.77
C ILE A 213 7.73 27.39 -1.75
N HIS A 214 7.21 28.14 -0.78
CA HIS A 214 7.75 29.43 -0.37
C HIS A 214 8.66 29.24 0.86
N PRO A 215 9.96 28.91 0.73
CA PRO A 215 10.81 28.90 1.89
C PRO A 215 11.17 30.35 2.24
N SER A 216 10.99 30.68 3.52
CA SER A 216 11.95 31.46 4.29
C SER A 216 13.35 31.34 3.68
N SER A 217 13.99 32.46 3.40
CA SER A 217 15.36 32.56 2.90
C SER A 217 16.31 31.64 3.69
N THR A 218 16.55 30.42 3.21
CA THR A 218 17.61 29.57 3.73
C THR A 218 18.91 30.11 3.15
N SER A 219 19.52 31.02 3.91
CA SER A 219 20.91 31.43 3.74
C SER A 219 21.77 30.18 3.73
N SER A 220 22.31 29.82 2.56
CA SER A 220 23.33 28.78 2.45
C SER A 220 24.56 29.23 3.21
N THR A 221 24.74 28.72 4.43
CA THR A 221 25.94 28.93 5.23
C THR A 221 27.08 28.14 4.58
N VAL A 222 27.97 28.86 3.90
CA VAL A 222 29.20 28.27 3.35
C VAL A 222 30.18 28.09 4.51
N PHE A 223 30.38 26.85 4.95
CA PHE A 223 31.50 26.52 5.83
C PHE A 223 32.80 26.51 5.02
N THR A 224 33.55 27.61 5.08
CA THR A 224 34.95 27.64 4.63
C THR A 224 35.87 27.22 5.78
N THR A 225 36.62 26.14 5.60
CA THR A 225 37.75 25.79 6.47
C THR A 225 38.90 26.79 6.27
N LYS A 226 39.53 27.23 7.37
CA LYS A 226 40.78 27.99 7.32
C LYS A 226 41.91 27.06 6.86
N GLY A 227 42.51 27.36 5.72
CA GLY A 227 43.72 26.69 5.23
C GLY A 227 43.42 25.76 4.05
N GLY A 228 43.51 26.30 2.83
CA GLY A 228 43.27 25.57 1.60
C GLY A 228 44.20 24.36 1.45
N VAL A 229 43.63 23.16 1.53
CA VAL A 229 44.20 21.93 0.96
C VAL A 229 43.05 21.18 0.30
N LYS A 230 43.11 21.05 -1.02
CA LYS A 230 42.11 20.29 -1.80
C LYS A 230 42.28 18.80 -1.51
N LYS A 231 41.34 18.18 -0.79
CA LYS A 231 41.08 16.75 -0.88
C LYS A 231 39.92 16.51 -1.83
N TRP A 232 40.15 15.67 -2.85
CA TRP A 232 39.08 15.05 -3.60
C TRP A 232 38.42 14.03 -2.68
N HIS A 233 37.27 14.39 -2.12
CA HIS A 233 36.37 13.43 -1.54
C HIS A 233 35.38 13.03 -2.64
N GLY A 234 35.22 11.71 -2.83
CA GLY A 234 34.19 11.12 -3.68
C GLY A 234 32.80 11.37 -3.09
N GLY A 235 32.41 12.63 -2.98
CA GLY A 235 31.02 13.00 -2.83
C GLY A 235 30.37 12.72 -4.17
N SER A 236 29.44 11.77 -4.19
CA SER A 236 28.41 11.70 -5.21
C SER A 236 27.96 13.13 -5.49
N ILE A 237 28.28 13.63 -6.69
CA ILE A 237 27.65 14.86 -7.19
C ILE A 237 26.15 14.58 -7.00
N PRO A 238 25.43 15.36 -6.18
CA PRO A 238 23.99 15.21 -6.15
C PRO A 238 23.58 15.54 -7.57
N ILE A 239 23.27 14.52 -8.37
CA ILE A 239 22.61 14.71 -9.63
C ILE A 239 21.30 15.31 -9.18
N ASN A 240 21.21 16.63 -9.23
CA ASN A 240 20.02 17.36 -8.90
C ASN A 240 19.03 17.09 -10.05
N THR A 241 18.50 15.87 -10.08
CA THR A 241 17.31 15.51 -10.82
C THR A 241 16.10 16.06 -10.06
N HIS A 242 16.11 17.35 -9.69
CA HIS A 242 14.85 18.04 -9.51
C HIS A 242 14.17 17.99 -10.89
N ARG A 243 13.33 16.96 -11.07
CA ARG A 243 12.42 16.92 -12.19
C ARG A 243 11.57 18.16 -12.06
N LYS A 244 11.66 19.06 -13.04
CA LYS A 244 10.91 20.32 -12.99
C LYS A 244 9.43 20.02 -12.76
N GLY A 245 8.89 20.53 -11.67
CA GLY A 245 7.47 20.48 -11.35
C GLY A 245 6.66 21.30 -12.36
N LEU A 246 5.37 21.00 -12.47
CA LEU A 246 4.44 21.70 -13.34
C LEU A 246 4.27 23.18 -12.96
N LEU A 247 4.49 23.48 -11.67
CA LEU A 247 4.41 24.80 -11.09
C LEU A 247 5.78 25.47 -10.89
N ASP A 248 6.87 24.86 -11.35
CA ASP A 248 8.19 25.47 -11.24
C ASP A 248 8.24 26.79 -12.02
N GLY A 249 8.84 27.81 -11.39
CA GLY A 249 8.90 29.18 -11.91
C GLY A 249 7.60 29.98 -11.75
N CYS A 250 6.62 29.48 -11.00
CA CYS A 250 5.41 30.24 -10.66
C CYS A 250 5.54 30.82 -9.25
N ASP A 251 5.81 32.11 -9.16
CA ASP A 251 5.98 32.79 -7.86
C ASP A 251 4.68 32.86 -7.04
N TYR A 252 3.53 32.76 -7.70
CA TYR A 252 2.23 32.78 -7.01
C TYR A 252 1.19 31.97 -7.80
N TRP A 253 0.52 31.05 -7.11
CA TRP A 253 -0.59 30.26 -7.65
C TRP A 253 -1.66 30.05 -6.58
N VAL A 254 -2.92 29.93 -6.97
CA VAL A 254 -4.06 29.69 -6.07
C VAL A 254 -4.66 28.31 -6.32
N VAL A 255 -5.18 27.68 -5.26
CA VAL A 255 -5.94 26.43 -5.32
C VAL A 255 -7.40 26.78 -5.09
N LEU A 256 -8.23 26.43 -6.06
CA LEU A 256 -9.67 26.69 -6.05
C LEU A 256 -10.35 25.33 -6.17
N ALA A 257 -11.39 25.06 -5.40
CA ALA A 257 -12.08 23.77 -5.43
C ALA A 257 -13.60 23.96 -5.52
N GLU A 258 -14.31 23.03 -6.17
CA GLU A 258 -15.77 23.00 -6.23
C GLU A 258 -16.35 22.46 -4.91
N LEU A 259 -16.13 23.19 -3.82
CA LEU A 259 -16.60 22.88 -2.47
C LEU A 259 -17.23 24.14 -1.84
N PRO A 260 -18.25 24.01 -0.98
CA PRO A 260 -18.96 25.16 -0.42
C PRO A 260 -18.07 26.18 0.30
N GLU A 261 -17.00 25.71 0.93
CA GLU A 261 -16.08 26.50 1.76
C GLU A 261 -14.88 27.06 0.98
N TRP A 262 -14.75 26.73 -0.32
CA TRP A 262 -13.59 27.09 -1.14
C TRP A 262 -13.85 28.29 -2.04
N GLU A 263 -12.77 29.01 -2.38
CA GLU A 263 -12.85 30.13 -3.32
C GLU A 263 -13.37 29.68 -4.69
N ARG A 264 -14.17 30.55 -5.31
CA ARG A 264 -14.77 30.27 -6.61
C ARG A 264 -13.71 30.20 -7.71
N HIS A 265 -13.99 29.36 -8.70
CA HIS A 265 -13.20 29.24 -9.92
C HIS A 265 -12.89 30.57 -10.61
N PRO A 266 -11.73 30.69 -11.31
CA PRO A 266 -11.37 31.90 -12.04
C PRO A 266 -12.42 32.24 -13.10
N ASP A 267 -12.59 33.52 -13.39
CA ASP A 267 -13.60 34.01 -14.33
C ASP A 267 -13.54 33.32 -15.71
N VAL A 268 -12.33 32.96 -16.16
CA VAL A 268 -12.10 32.29 -17.44
C VAL A 268 -12.77 30.91 -17.48
N ILE A 269 -12.73 30.17 -16.37
CA ILE A 269 -13.39 28.86 -16.26
C ILE A 269 -14.87 29.04 -15.94
N ARG A 270 -15.23 30.00 -15.08
CA ARG A 270 -16.62 30.25 -14.66
C ARG A 270 -17.53 30.65 -15.82
N LYS A 271 -16.99 31.31 -16.85
CA LYS A 271 -17.72 31.64 -18.09
C LYS A 271 -18.07 30.41 -18.92
N THR A 272 -17.40 29.28 -18.67
CA THR A 272 -17.67 28.03 -19.35
C THR A 272 -18.75 27.24 -18.61
N ALA A 273 -19.42 26.31 -19.31
CA ALA A 273 -20.37 25.39 -18.69
C ALA A 273 -19.69 24.26 -17.91
N LEU A 274 -18.35 24.20 -17.92
CA LEU A 274 -17.57 23.14 -17.29
C LEU A 274 -17.12 23.56 -15.90
N ARG A 275 -17.09 22.60 -14.98
CA ARG A 275 -16.69 22.78 -13.58
C ARG A 275 -15.73 21.65 -13.19
N PRO A 276 -14.41 21.87 -13.35
CA PRO A 276 -13.40 20.98 -12.75
C PRO A 276 -13.53 20.96 -11.23
N ASP A 277 -13.11 19.87 -10.59
CA ASP A 277 -13.23 19.74 -9.13
C ASP A 277 -12.20 20.60 -8.39
N ILE A 278 -10.97 20.69 -8.91
CA ILE A 278 -9.93 21.62 -8.42
C ILE A 278 -9.30 22.35 -9.61
N VAL A 279 -9.04 23.65 -9.44
CA VAL A 279 -8.26 24.46 -10.38
C VAL A 279 -7.09 25.09 -9.65
N ILE A 280 -5.89 24.82 -10.16
CA ILE A 280 -4.68 25.53 -9.78
C ILE A 280 -4.41 26.60 -10.83
N HIS A 281 -4.36 27.85 -10.42
CA HIS A 281 -4.20 28.98 -11.34
C HIS A 281 -3.06 29.91 -10.91
N SER A 282 -2.15 30.22 -11.82
CA SER A 282 -1.13 31.26 -11.65
C SER A 282 -1.41 32.41 -12.62
N ALA A 283 -1.82 33.56 -12.07
CA ALA A 283 -2.10 34.75 -12.88
C ALA A 283 -0.83 35.36 -13.47
N SER A 284 0.32 35.28 -12.79
CA SER A 284 1.58 35.84 -13.26
C SER A 284 2.15 35.09 -14.46
N THR A 285 2.02 33.77 -14.47
CA THR A 285 2.55 32.91 -15.55
C THR A 285 1.49 32.42 -16.52
N GLN A 286 0.22 32.82 -16.34
CA GLN A 286 -0.94 32.37 -17.11
C GLN A 286 -1.03 30.83 -17.19
N LYS A 287 -0.70 30.12 -16.11
CA LYS A 287 -0.82 28.66 -16.04
C LYS A 287 -2.13 28.24 -15.37
N ILE A 288 -2.80 27.25 -15.95
CA ILE A 288 -4.04 26.66 -15.41
C ILE A 288 -3.92 25.15 -15.40
N ILE A 289 -4.05 24.54 -14.23
CA ILE A 289 -4.13 23.08 -14.07
C ILE A 289 -5.52 22.74 -13.55
N MET A 290 -6.28 21.99 -14.33
CA MET A 290 -7.60 21.49 -13.96
C MET A 290 -7.45 20.06 -13.48
N VAL A 291 -7.76 19.80 -12.21
CA VAL A 291 -7.76 18.47 -11.62
C VAL A 291 -9.21 18.01 -11.50
N GLU A 292 -9.51 16.84 -12.08
CA GLU A 292 -10.83 16.21 -11.98
C GLU A 292 -10.68 14.94 -11.15
N LEU A 293 -11.28 14.93 -9.96
CA LEU A 293 -11.30 13.77 -9.11
C LEU A 293 -12.43 12.83 -9.56
N THR A 294 -12.20 11.52 -9.46
CA THR A 294 -13.27 10.54 -9.56
C THR A 294 -13.01 9.41 -8.58
N VAL A 295 -14.09 8.93 -7.94
CA VAL A 295 -14.03 7.79 -7.02
C VAL A 295 -14.76 6.57 -7.60
N PRO A 296 -14.22 5.93 -8.65
CA PRO A 296 -14.90 4.83 -9.33
C PRO A 296 -14.73 3.52 -8.57
N TYR A 297 -15.45 2.49 -9.00
CA TYR A 297 -15.05 1.12 -8.69
C TYR A 297 -13.75 0.79 -9.46
N GLU A 298 -12.84 0.03 -8.86
CA GLU A 298 -11.45 -0.11 -9.33
C GLU A 298 -11.34 -0.59 -10.78
N SER A 299 -12.21 -1.53 -11.18
CA SER A 299 -12.25 -2.05 -12.57
C SER A 299 -12.67 -1.01 -13.62
N ARG A 300 -13.10 0.18 -13.21
CA ARG A 300 -13.53 1.28 -14.10
C ARG A 300 -12.57 2.46 -14.13
N MET A 301 -11.44 2.39 -13.42
CA MET A 301 -10.48 3.51 -13.33
C MET A 301 -10.02 4.01 -14.70
N GLU A 302 -9.52 3.12 -15.57
CA GLU A 302 -9.00 3.50 -16.89
C GLU A 302 -10.07 4.16 -17.78
N LYS A 303 -11.30 3.60 -17.77
CA LYS A 303 -12.43 4.16 -18.52
C LYS A 303 -12.83 5.54 -17.99
N ALA A 304 -12.81 5.73 -16.67
CA ALA A 304 -13.07 7.02 -16.05
C ALA A 304 -12.02 8.05 -16.45
N HIS A 305 -10.73 7.67 -16.43
CA HIS A 305 -9.62 8.52 -16.83
C HIS A 305 -9.80 9.05 -18.26
N ALA A 306 -9.95 8.14 -19.23
CA ALA A 306 -10.09 8.50 -20.64
C ALA A 306 -11.33 9.39 -20.90
N PHE A 307 -12.45 9.11 -20.23
CA PHE A 307 -13.67 9.90 -20.35
C PHE A 307 -13.46 11.34 -19.85
N LYS A 308 -12.83 11.51 -18.68
CA LYS A 308 -12.61 12.84 -18.08
C LYS A 308 -11.55 13.64 -18.84
N GLU A 309 -10.50 13.00 -19.34
CA GLU A 309 -9.52 13.66 -20.20
C GLU A 309 -10.20 14.21 -21.48
N GLY A 310 -11.08 13.42 -22.11
CA GLY A 310 -11.86 13.84 -23.27
C GLY A 310 -12.80 15.01 -22.99
N LYS A 311 -13.47 15.03 -21.83
CA LYS A 311 -14.43 16.07 -21.42
C LYS A 311 -13.83 17.49 -21.46
N TYR A 312 -12.57 17.65 -21.05
CA TYR A 312 -11.92 18.96 -20.94
C TYR A 312 -10.98 19.30 -22.10
N LEU A 313 -10.90 18.43 -23.12
CA LEU A 313 -10.02 18.65 -24.27
C LEU A 313 -10.36 19.93 -25.04
N GLY A 314 -11.65 20.24 -25.20
CA GLY A 314 -12.12 21.46 -25.87
C GLY A 314 -11.68 22.72 -25.11
N LEU A 315 -12.01 22.79 -23.82
CA LEU A 315 -11.63 23.90 -22.94
C LEU A 315 -10.12 24.13 -22.91
N THR A 316 -9.32 23.06 -22.87
CA THR A 316 -7.86 23.16 -22.88
C THR A 316 -7.34 23.83 -24.16
N LYS A 317 -7.96 23.55 -25.32
CA LYS A 317 -7.59 24.17 -26.59
C LYS A 317 -7.96 25.65 -26.64
N GLU A 318 -9.13 26.01 -26.11
CA GLU A 318 -9.58 27.41 -26.02
C GLU A 318 -8.66 28.22 -25.11
N LEU A 319 -8.36 27.72 -23.90
CA LEU A 319 -7.44 28.37 -22.97
C LEU A 319 -6.04 28.57 -23.57
N LYS A 320 -5.52 27.57 -24.30
CA LYS A 320 -4.24 27.69 -25.00
C LYS A 320 -4.26 28.75 -26.10
N LYS A 321 -5.39 28.90 -26.80
CA LYS A 321 -5.57 29.96 -27.80
C LYS A 321 -5.59 31.35 -27.15
N ASP A 322 -6.14 31.44 -25.94
CA ASP A 322 -6.18 32.67 -25.14
C ASP A 322 -4.85 32.96 -24.41
N GLY A 323 -3.80 32.16 -24.65
CA GLY A 323 -2.45 32.39 -24.15
C GLY A 323 -2.13 31.67 -22.83
N TYR A 324 -3.05 30.86 -22.29
CA TYR A 324 -2.80 30.09 -21.07
C TYR A 324 -2.04 28.79 -21.33
N GLU A 325 -1.13 28.43 -20.44
CA GLU A 325 -0.61 27.07 -20.35
C GLU A 325 -1.63 26.20 -19.58
N ALA A 326 -2.59 25.62 -20.29
CA ALA A 326 -3.64 24.81 -19.71
C ALA A 326 -3.34 23.30 -19.75
N LYS A 327 -3.58 22.60 -18.62
CA LYS A 327 -3.45 21.15 -18.49
C LYS A 327 -4.60 20.54 -17.69
N VAL A 328 -5.07 19.38 -18.13
CA VAL A 328 -6.09 18.58 -17.42
C VAL A 328 -5.39 17.38 -16.78
N MET A 329 -5.77 17.09 -15.55
CA MET A 329 -5.22 16.03 -14.73
C MET A 329 -6.38 15.25 -14.08
N PRO A 330 -6.95 14.25 -14.77
CA PRO A 330 -7.90 13.34 -14.14
C PRO A 330 -7.17 12.52 -13.07
N VAL A 331 -7.83 12.34 -11.93
CA VAL A 331 -7.31 11.63 -10.75
C VAL A 331 -8.33 10.61 -10.31
N GLU A 332 -7.92 9.35 -10.26
CA GLU A 332 -8.79 8.25 -9.86
C GLU A 332 -8.35 7.67 -8.52
N ILE A 333 -9.30 7.56 -7.59
CA ILE A 333 -9.12 6.85 -6.32
C ILE A 333 -10.26 5.83 -6.21
N GLY A 334 -9.93 4.55 -6.05
CA GLY A 334 -10.90 3.47 -6.00
C GLY A 334 -11.82 3.61 -4.80
N ALA A 335 -13.08 3.21 -4.94
CA ALA A 335 -14.05 3.15 -3.86
C ALA A 335 -13.57 2.32 -2.65
N ARG A 336 -12.63 1.40 -2.82
CA ARG A 336 -12.05 0.60 -1.73
C ARG A 336 -10.73 1.18 -1.19
N GLY A 337 -10.34 2.35 -1.66
CA GLY A 337 -9.08 2.99 -1.28
C GLY A 337 -7.87 2.44 -2.03
N PHE A 338 -8.02 2.07 -3.31
CA PHE A 338 -6.86 1.78 -4.17
C PHE A 338 -6.58 3.00 -5.04
N VAL A 339 -5.37 3.54 -4.99
CA VAL A 339 -5.04 4.78 -5.70
C VAL A 339 -4.66 4.48 -7.14
N GLY A 340 -5.18 5.24 -8.11
CA GLY A 340 -4.71 5.17 -9.49
C GLY A 340 -3.32 5.76 -9.68
N SER A 341 -2.58 5.29 -10.68
CA SER A 341 -1.28 5.86 -11.07
C SER A 341 -1.34 7.37 -11.39
N SER A 342 -2.53 7.86 -11.76
CA SER A 342 -2.82 9.27 -12.02
C SER A 342 -2.67 10.16 -10.79
N ALA A 343 -3.13 9.75 -9.61
CA ALA A 343 -3.00 10.53 -8.37
C ALA A 343 -1.54 10.65 -7.94
N TYR A 344 -0.80 9.54 -7.98
CA TYR A 344 0.64 9.54 -7.74
C TYR A 344 1.37 10.44 -8.75
N GLY A 345 0.99 10.35 -10.02
CA GLY A 345 1.52 11.19 -11.09
C GLY A 345 1.21 12.68 -10.90
N LEU A 346 0.03 13.04 -10.40
CA LEU A 346 -0.32 14.42 -10.06
C LEU A 346 0.59 14.96 -8.96
N LEU A 347 0.65 14.27 -7.81
CA LEU A 347 1.49 14.70 -6.68
C LEU A 347 2.95 14.86 -7.12
N SER A 348 3.46 13.91 -7.90
CA SER A 348 4.82 13.97 -8.44
C SER A 348 5.04 15.16 -9.38
N LYS A 349 4.05 15.50 -10.22
CA LYS A 349 4.09 16.68 -11.10
C LYS A 349 3.94 17.99 -10.33
N LEU A 350 3.33 17.97 -9.14
CA LEU A 350 3.24 19.13 -8.24
C LEU A 350 4.44 19.21 -7.27
N SER A 351 5.52 18.45 -7.53
CA SER A 351 6.73 18.39 -6.70
C SER A 351 6.50 17.87 -5.27
N ILE A 352 5.39 17.17 -5.03
CA ILE A 352 5.11 16.47 -3.78
C ILE A 352 5.72 15.07 -3.88
N GLY A 353 6.91 14.90 -3.30
CA GLY A 353 7.70 13.68 -3.32
C GLY A 353 7.88 13.03 -1.93
N GLY A 354 8.65 11.94 -1.90
CA GLY A 354 9.09 11.28 -0.65
C GLY A 354 7.96 10.92 0.32
N ASN A 355 8.26 11.07 1.61
CA ASN A 355 7.33 10.76 2.71
C ASN A 355 6.04 11.59 2.66
N LYS A 356 6.11 12.85 2.20
CA LYS A 356 4.93 13.72 2.06
C LYS A 356 3.92 13.12 1.07
N ARG A 357 4.40 12.62 -0.07
CA ARG A 357 3.54 11.94 -1.04
C ARG A 357 2.95 10.66 -0.46
N THR A 358 3.75 9.87 0.26
CA THR A 358 3.28 8.63 0.91
C THR A 358 2.18 8.93 1.92
N LYS A 359 2.38 9.92 2.80
CA LYS A 359 1.37 10.38 3.78
C LYS A 359 0.10 10.88 3.08
N ALA A 360 0.23 11.70 2.04
CA ALA A 360 -0.91 12.19 1.26
C ALA A 360 -1.72 11.07 0.57
N LEU A 361 -1.04 10.13 -0.07
CA LEU A 361 -1.70 9.00 -0.72
C LEU A 361 -2.38 8.07 0.28
N ARG A 362 -1.77 7.88 1.46
CA ARG A 362 -2.36 7.15 2.57
C ARG A 362 -3.64 7.86 3.04
N LEU A 363 -3.60 9.15 3.35
CA LEU A 363 -4.77 9.93 3.74
C LEU A 363 -5.92 9.79 2.74
N LEU A 364 -5.66 10.03 1.45
CA LEU A 364 -6.66 9.90 0.38
C LEU A 364 -7.27 8.49 0.28
N THR A 365 -6.42 7.46 0.43
CA THR A 365 -6.82 6.05 0.45
C THR A 365 -7.76 5.76 1.61
N GLU A 366 -7.37 6.16 2.82
CA GLU A 366 -8.12 5.91 4.03
C GLU A 366 -9.47 6.64 4.01
N THR A 367 -9.50 7.88 3.53
CA THR A 367 -10.73 8.67 3.36
C THR A 367 -11.70 8.01 2.38
N ALA A 368 -11.21 7.55 1.22
CA ALA A 368 -12.06 6.86 0.23
C ALA A 368 -12.60 5.51 0.74
N GLU A 369 -11.79 4.77 1.50
CA GLU A 369 -12.19 3.52 2.14
C GLU A 369 -13.23 3.76 3.23
N ASN A 370 -12.97 4.69 4.16
CA ASN A 370 -13.83 4.96 5.32
C ASN A 370 -15.21 5.48 4.90
N SER A 371 -15.23 6.42 3.94
CA SER A 371 -16.49 6.91 3.35
C SER A 371 -17.26 5.80 2.64
N SER A 372 -16.57 4.88 1.96
CA SER A 372 -17.23 3.73 1.31
C SER A 372 -17.74 2.70 2.29
N ARG A 373 -17.03 2.47 3.41
CA ARG A 373 -17.50 1.66 4.54
C ARG A 373 -18.77 2.25 5.14
N TRP A 374 -18.84 3.57 5.26
CA TRP A 374 -20.04 4.27 5.71
C TRP A 374 -21.22 4.10 4.75
N ILE A 375 -20.99 4.17 3.43
CA ILE A 375 -22.03 3.89 2.42
C ILE A 375 -22.50 2.43 2.55
N TRP A 376 -21.55 1.50 2.73
CA TRP A 376 -21.81 0.07 2.85
C TRP A 376 -22.67 -0.27 4.08
N SER A 377 -22.40 0.36 5.24
CA SER A 377 -23.18 0.14 6.47
C SER A 377 -24.63 0.62 6.33
N ARG A 378 -24.89 1.59 5.45
CA ARG A 378 -26.23 2.15 5.18
C ARG A 378 -26.89 1.61 3.90
N ARG A 379 -26.32 0.59 3.26
CA ARG A 379 -26.75 0.10 1.93
C ARG A 379 -28.23 -0.29 1.81
N ASN A 380 -28.88 -0.64 2.92
CA ASN A 380 -30.29 -1.05 2.96
C ASN A 380 -31.21 0.01 3.60
N LYS A 381 -30.68 1.15 4.07
CA LYS A 381 -31.48 2.22 4.69
C LYS A 381 -32.00 3.15 3.60
N SER A 382 -33.31 3.37 3.51
CA SER A 382 -33.93 4.24 2.49
C SER A 382 -33.64 5.72 2.72
N LEU A 383 -33.62 6.17 3.98
CA LEU A 383 -33.30 7.54 4.39
C LEU A 383 -31.93 7.61 5.06
N LEU A 384 -31.22 8.72 4.84
CA LEU A 384 -29.91 8.99 5.47
C LEU A 384 -30.05 9.66 6.83
N HIS A 385 -31.12 10.44 7.03
CA HIS A 385 -31.55 10.98 8.31
C HIS A 385 -32.80 10.22 8.78
N LYS A 386 -32.77 9.73 10.02
CA LYS A 386 -33.99 9.49 10.79
C LYS A 386 -34.39 10.90 11.24
N ASP A 387 -35.54 11.41 10.81
CA ASP A 387 -36.14 12.51 11.55
C ASP A 387 -36.37 11.96 12.96
N CYS A 388 -35.65 12.48 13.94
CA CYS A 388 -35.84 12.17 15.35
C CYS A 388 -37.11 12.89 15.81
N ASN A 389 -38.26 12.38 15.39
CA ASN A 389 -39.56 12.64 15.98
C ASN A 389 -40.25 11.29 16.05
N ASP A 390 -39.90 10.52 17.07
CA ASP A 390 -40.79 9.55 17.69
C ASP A 390 -40.35 9.53 19.15
N ASP A 391 -41.05 10.36 19.93
CA ASP A 391 -41.23 10.19 21.36
C ASP A 391 -41.75 8.77 21.58
N ASP A 392 -41.00 7.94 22.29
CA ASP A 392 -41.54 6.84 23.06
C ASP A 392 -40.54 6.60 24.20
N ASP A 393 -40.98 7.06 25.38
CA ASP A 393 -40.43 6.83 26.69
C ASP A 393 -40.21 5.33 26.94
N ASP A 394 -39.08 4.99 27.54
CA ASP A 394 -39.03 3.95 28.57
C ASP A 394 -37.87 4.33 29.50
N ASP A 395 -38.31 4.82 30.66
CA ASP A 395 -37.54 5.23 31.83
C ASP A 395 -36.83 4.05 32.52
N ASP A 396 -36.07 4.43 33.56
CA ASP A 396 -35.70 3.67 34.76
C ASP A 396 -34.33 2.96 34.76
N ASP A 397 -33.32 3.67 35.28
CA ASP A 397 -32.86 3.56 36.68
C ASP A 397 -31.33 3.81 36.82
N ASP A 398 -31.04 4.99 37.35
CA ASP A 398 -30.14 5.30 38.48
C ASP A 398 -29.04 4.29 38.84
N ASP A 399 -27.80 4.77 38.90
CA ASP A 399 -27.12 4.91 40.20
C ASP A 399 -25.97 5.92 40.06
N ASP A 400 -26.07 6.97 40.86
CA ASP A 400 -25.02 7.91 41.24
C ASP A 400 -23.82 7.16 41.84
N ASP A 401 -22.62 7.62 41.54
CA ASP A 401 -21.58 7.77 42.55
C ASP A 401 -20.64 8.89 42.10
N ASP A 402 -20.84 10.04 42.73
CA ASP A 402 -19.86 11.11 42.89
C ASP A 402 -18.59 10.53 43.52
N ASP A 403 -17.43 10.88 42.98
CA ASP A 403 -16.25 11.14 43.79
C ASP A 403 -15.47 12.27 43.11
N ASP A 404 -15.59 13.44 43.72
CA ASP A 404 -14.65 14.55 43.64
C ASP A 404 -13.25 14.05 44.01
N ASP A 405 -12.23 14.45 43.25
CA ASP A 405 -10.98 14.90 43.83
C ASP A 405 -10.31 15.88 42.85
N ASP A 406 -10.32 17.14 43.30
CA ASP A 406 -9.45 18.22 42.83
C ASP A 406 -7.98 17.78 42.98
N ASP A 407 -7.18 17.96 41.94
CA ASP A 407 -5.77 18.35 42.11
C ASP A 407 -5.39 19.26 40.93
N ASP A 408 -5.34 20.55 41.24
CA ASP A 408 -4.57 21.55 40.54
C ASP A 408 -3.09 21.12 40.56
N ASP A 409 -2.46 20.99 39.40
CA ASP A 409 -1.04 21.30 39.27
C ASP A 409 -0.82 22.01 37.93
N ASP A 410 -0.50 23.29 38.07
CA ASP A 410 0.12 24.15 37.09
C ASP A 410 1.48 23.58 36.64
N ASP A 411 1.89 24.09 35.48
CA ASP A 411 3.27 24.27 35.02
C ASP A 411 3.85 23.31 33.96
N ASP A 412 4.31 24.02 32.92
CA ASP A 412 5.47 23.79 32.08
C ASP A 412 5.29 23.12 30.70
N ASP A 413 5.11 24.02 29.73
CA ASP A 413 5.77 23.96 28.42
C ASP A 413 7.20 23.38 28.55
N ASP A 414 7.45 22.25 27.88
CA ASP A 414 8.76 21.98 27.30
C ASP A 414 8.58 21.13 26.03
N ASP A 415 8.73 21.81 24.89
CA ASP A 415 9.06 21.22 23.59
C ASP A 415 10.32 20.36 23.72
N ASN A 416 10.20 19.04 23.52
CA ASN A 416 11.29 18.16 23.09
C ASN A 416 10.71 16.90 22.42
N ASP A 417 10.29 17.03 21.16
CA ASP A 417 10.17 15.89 20.25
C ASP A 417 11.58 15.55 19.70
N ASP A 418 12.43 14.98 20.57
CA ASP A 418 13.62 14.21 20.18
C ASP A 418 13.20 12.73 20.09
N ASP A 419 12.47 12.39 19.02
CA ASP A 419 12.35 10.99 18.58
C ASP A 419 13.53 10.69 17.65
N ASP A 420 14.66 10.36 18.29
CA ASP A 420 15.76 9.58 17.72
C ASP A 420 15.20 8.19 17.34
N ASP A 421 14.72 8.04 16.09
CA ASP A 421 14.46 6.73 15.51
C ASP A 421 15.81 6.13 15.05
N ASP A 422 16.32 5.26 15.92
CA ASP A 422 17.27 4.17 15.72
C ASP A 422 17.56 3.81 14.25
N ASP A 423 18.75 4.21 13.80
CA ASP A 423 19.45 3.57 12.68
C ASP A 423 19.85 2.15 13.13
N ASP A 424 19.05 1.14 12.75
CA ASP A 424 19.42 -0.29 12.77
C ASP A 424 20.58 -0.54 11.77
N ASP A 425 21.77 -0.07 12.11
CA ASP A 425 23.05 -0.54 11.55
C ASP A 425 23.46 -1.82 12.32
N ASP A 426 22.95 -2.97 11.88
CA ASP A 426 23.44 -4.30 12.27
C ASP A 426 24.90 -4.49 11.79
N ASP A 427 25.85 -3.90 12.51
CA ASP A 427 27.28 -4.25 12.49
C ASP A 427 27.57 -5.25 13.62
N ASP A 428 27.26 -6.52 13.40
CA ASP A 428 27.72 -7.63 14.25
C ASP A 428 29.18 -7.97 13.90
N ASP A 429 30.12 -7.22 14.47
CA ASP A 429 31.53 -7.59 14.59
C ASP A 429 31.63 -8.60 15.75
N TYR A 430 31.69 -9.90 15.43
CA TYR A 430 32.04 -10.92 16.42
C TYR A 430 33.56 -11.00 16.52
N ASP A 431 34.10 -10.33 17.54
CA ASP A 431 35.46 -10.51 18.01
C ASP A 431 35.69 -11.96 18.45
N ASP A 432 36.80 -12.48 17.95
CA ASP A 432 37.45 -13.76 18.19
C ASP A 432 38.15 -13.69 19.56
N ASP A 433 37.52 -14.23 20.60
CA ASP A 433 38.19 -14.49 21.88
C ASP A 433 38.38 -15.99 22.06
N GLU A 434 39.63 -16.39 21.82
CA GLU A 434 40.27 -17.64 22.20
C GLU A 434 40.13 -17.87 23.71
N ASP A 435 39.46 -18.95 24.12
CA ASP A 435 39.66 -19.53 25.45
C ASP A 435 40.15 -20.97 25.28
N GLU A 436 41.46 -21.12 25.52
CA GLU A 436 42.17 -22.36 25.77
C GLU A 436 41.64 -23.01 27.06
N ASP A 437 41.23 -24.28 27.00
CA ASP A 437 41.23 -25.15 28.19
C ASP A 437 41.72 -26.55 27.78
N GLU A 438 42.86 -26.91 28.36
CA GLU A 438 43.57 -28.17 28.27
C GLU A 438 42.92 -29.27 29.13
N ASP A 439 43.13 -30.52 28.68
CA ASP A 439 43.21 -31.79 29.43
C ASP A 439 41.94 -32.42 30.06
N ASP A 440 41.57 -33.62 29.60
CA ASP A 440 42.06 -34.88 30.21
C ASP A 440 41.46 -36.14 29.55
N ASP A 441 42.27 -37.19 29.51
CA ASP A 441 42.05 -38.53 28.95
C ASP A 441 40.87 -39.32 29.58
N ASP A 442 40.12 -40.10 28.78
CA ASP A 442 39.76 -41.47 29.18
C ASP A 442 39.44 -42.40 27.99
N GLU A 443 40.07 -43.57 27.99
CA GLU A 443 39.92 -44.67 27.06
C GLU A 443 38.69 -45.53 27.42
N GLY A 444 37.88 -45.98 26.44
CA GLY A 444 36.90 -47.03 26.79
C GLY A 444 35.92 -47.54 25.75
N LYS A 445 36.38 -48.51 24.95
CA LYS A 445 35.66 -49.74 24.51
C LYS A 445 34.36 -49.64 23.67
N LYS A 446 34.52 -50.16 22.45
CA LYS A 446 33.60 -50.99 21.63
C LYS A 446 32.44 -51.66 22.38
N GLU A 447 31.24 -51.61 21.78
CA GLU A 447 30.38 -52.78 21.61
C GLU A 447 29.40 -52.58 20.43
N GLU A 448 29.46 -53.49 19.45
CA GLU A 448 28.44 -53.74 18.44
C GLU A 448 27.18 -54.31 19.11
N LYS A 449 25.98 -53.95 18.61
CA LYS A 449 24.85 -54.89 18.61
C LYS A 449 23.82 -54.58 17.51
N GLU A 450 23.51 -55.66 16.81
CA GLU A 450 22.56 -55.84 15.73
C GLU A 450 21.09 -55.56 16.09
N GLU A 451 20.39 -55.05 15.09
CA GLU A 451 19.12 -55.53 14.54
C GLU A 451 17.98 -55.94 15.49
N LYS A 452 16.84 -55.23 15.39
CA LYS A 452 15.51 -55.85 15.43
C LYS A 452 14.47 -55.02 14.68
N ARG A 453 13.90 -55.66 13.65
CA ARG A 453 12.60 -55.40 13.03
C ARG A 453 11.50 -55.52 14.10
N GLU A 454 10.56 -54.57 14.11
CA GLU A 454 9.18 -54.81 14.54
C GLU A 454 8.22 -54.15 13.54
N GLU A 455 7.29 -54.96 13.03
CA GLU A 455 6.14 -54.60 12.21
C GLU A 455 4.96 -54.19 13.11
N ASP A 456 4.04 -53.44 12.50
CA ASP A 456 2.63 -53.23 12.85
C ASP A 456 2.25 -52.37 14.08
N SER A 457 1.66 -51.21 13.79
CA SER A 457 0.30 -50.92 14.27
C SER A 457 -0.33 -49.75 13.51
N ASP A 458 -1.46 -50.04 12.88
CA ASP A 458 -2.45 -49.07 12.42
C ASP A 458 -2.89 -48.18 13.59
N ILE A 459 -2.78 -46.86 13.43
CA ILE A 459 -3.51 -45.89 14.26
C ILE A 459 -4.35 -45.01 13.33
N VAL A 460 -5.64 -45.34 13.34
CA VAL A 460 -6.75 -44.53 12.85
C VAL A 460 -6.87 -43.32 13.78
N ILE A 461 -6.63 -42.11 13.28
CA ILE A 461 -6.96 -40.87 14.00
C ILE A 461 -8.28 -40.33 13.46
N HIS A 462 -9.29 -40.43 14.31
CA HIS A 462 -10.62 -39.85 14.16
C HIS A 462 -10.56 -38.33 13.91
N SER A 463 -11.38 -37.88 12.98
CA SER A 463 -11.67 -36.48 12.72
C SER A 463 -12.36 -35.84 13.93
N VAL A 464 -11.61 -35.06 14.71
CA VAL A 464 -12.19 -34.20 15.74
C VAL A 464 -12.45 -32.83 15.12
N HIS A 465 -13.74 -32.56 14.87
CA HIS A 465 -14.27 -31.23 14.61
C HIS A 465 -14.05 -30.34 15.85
N PRO A 466 -13.44 -29.15 15.74
CA PRO A 466 -13.64 -28.10 16.72
C PRO A 466 -14.84 -27.27 16.29
N SER A 467 -15.96 -27.54 16.95
CA SER A 467 -17.11 -26.64 17.03
C SER A 467 -16.65 -25.35 17.71
N PHE A 468 -16.70 -24.21 17.00
CA PHE A 468 -16.61 -22.89 17.62
C PHE A 468 -17.97 -22.19 17.57
N PRO A 469 -18.37 -21.52 18.68
CA PRO A 469 -19.75 -21.11 18.90
C PRO A 469 -20.13 -19.84 18.14
N LEU A 470 -21.40 -19.83 17.73
CA LEU A 470 -22.16 -18.67 17.28
C LEU A 470 -22.16 -17.58 18.35
N PHE A 471 -21.61 -16.41 18.04
CA PHE A 471 -22.02 -15.16 18.67
C PHE A 471 -22.77 -14.31 17.65
N TYR A 472 -24.09 -14.26 17.84
CA TYR A 472 -24.96 -13.18 17.40
C TYR A 472 -24.62 -11.94 18.24
N VAL A 473 -24.35 -10.80 17.59
CA VAL A 473 -25.14 -9.54 17.57
C VAL A 473 -24.57 -8.67 16.45
#